data_AF-A0A8S2Y7D9-F1
#
_entry.id   AF-A0A8S2Y7D9-F1
#
_cell.length_a   1.000
_cell.length_b   1.000
_cell.length_c   1.000
_cell.angle_alpha   90.00
_cell.angle_beta   90.00
_cell.angle_gamma   90.00
#
_symmetry.space_group_name_H-M   'P 1'
#
loop_
_entity.id
_entity.type
_entity.pdbx_description
1 polymer ?
#
loop_
_entity_poly.entity_id
_entity_poly.type
_entity_poly.pdbx_seq_one_letter_code
_entity_poly.pdbx_strand_id
1 'polypeptide(L)' 'SCSVPLGLSTYEIKDWQITASSSEDEDSDLQVQNARIYIEHKKAWCPRKNTINNWIQIDLGTPTK' A
#
# COMPACT_ATOMS: atom_id res chain seq x y z
N SER A 1 -9.57 15.39 17.38
CA SER A 1 -8.16 15.27 16.94
C SER A 1 -8.12 14.42 15.69
N CYS A 2 -7.36 14.82 14.67
CA CYS A 2 -7.21 14.10 13.41
C CYS A 2 -5.83 13.43 13.36
N SER A 3 -5.61 12.49 14.27
CA SER A 3 -4.30 11.87 14.51
C SER A 3 -4.38 10.36 14.75
N VAL A 4 -5.57 9.78 14.60
CA VAL A 4 -5.78 8.35 14.76
C VAL A 4 -5.43 7.66 13.44
N PRO A 5 -4.60 6.60 13.45
CA PRO A 5 -4.31 5.83 12.25
C PRO A 5 -5.58 5.27 11.62
N LEU A 6 -5.70 5.33 10.29
CA LEU A 6 -6.84 4.81 9.53
C LEU A 6 -6.71 3.33 9.15
N GLY A 7 -5.77 2.61 9.77
CA GLY A 7 -5.72 1.16 9.66
C GLY A 7 -4.73 0.55 8.66
N LEU A 8 -3.81 1.35 8.08
CA LEU A 8 -2.86 0.86 7.07
C LEU A 8 -1.87 -0.15 7.67
N SER A 9 -1.32 0.14 8.85
CA SER A 9 -0.35 -0.72 9.55
C SER A 9 -1.00 -1.87 10.32
N THR A 10 -2.29 -1.80 10.61
CA THR A 10 -3.02 -2.77 11.43
C THR A 10 -3.82 -3.78 10.61
N TYR A 11 -3.71 -3.76 9.27
CA TYR A 11 -4.49 -4.61 8.36
C TYR A 11 -6.02 -4.43 8.44
N GLU A 12 -6.49 -3.32 8.99
CA GLU A 12 -7.90 -2.91 8.91
C GLU A 12 -8.24 -2.53 7.47
N ILE A 13 -7.39 -1.73 6.81
CA ILE A 13 -7.38 -1.60 5.36
C ILE A 13 -6.96 -2.94 4.79
N LYS A 14 -7.80 -3.59 3.99
CA LYS A 14 -7.54 -4.91 3.38
C LYS A 14 -6.68 -4.81 2.14
N ASP A 15 -6.02 -5.91 1.77
CA ASP A 15 -5.09 -5.92 0.63
C ASP A 15 -5.74 -5.48 -0.69
N TRP A 16 -7.00 -5.88 -0.91
CA TRP A 16 -7.75 -5.48 -2.10
C TRP A 16 -8.05 -3.97 -2.17
N GLN A 17 -7.97 -3.27 -1.03
CA GLN A 17 -8.13 -1.81 -0.96
C GLN A 17 -6.84 -1.06 -1.33
N ILE A 18 -5.73 -1.77 -1.54
CA ILE A 18 -4.43 -1.19 -1.88
C ILE A 18 -4.14 -1.52 -3.34
N THR A 19 -4.09 -0.48 -4.18
CA THR A 19 -3.82 -0.62 -5.63
C THR A 19 -2.70 0.31 -6.05
N ALA A 20 -2.08 0.05 -7.19
CA ALA A 20 -0.98 0.86 -7.72
C ALA A 20 -1.05 0.92 -9.23
N SER A 21 -0.29 1.84 -9.83
CA SER A 21 -0.11 1.91 -11.28
C SER A 21 0.46 0.62 -11.87
N SER A 22 1.37 -0.03 -11.14
CA SER A 22 1.99 -1.32 -11.44
C SER A 22 2.70 -1.86 -10.19
N SER A 23 3.04 -3.14 -10.18
CA SER A 23 3.87 -3.78 -9.16
C SER A 23 4.92 -4.67 -9.83
N GLU A 24 5.97 -5.04 -9.11
CA GLU A 24 6.89 -6.09 -9.54
C GLU A 24 6.16 -7.43 -9.67
N ASP A 25 6.43 -8.16 -10.74
CA ASP A 25 5.77 -9.44 -11.02
C ASP A 25 6.52 -10.64 -10.42
N GLU A 26 7.85 -10.53 -10.32
CA GLU A 26 8.73 -11.65 -9.98
C GLU A 26 8.93 -11.82 -8.47
N ASP A 27 8.88 -10.71 -7.72
CA ASP A 27 9.09 -10.71 -6.28
C ASP A 27 7.78 -10.42 -5.54
N SER A 28 7.22 -11.46 -4.92
CA SER A 28 6.03 -11.34 -4.09
C SER A 28 6.19 -10.42 -2.87
N ASP A 29 7.43 -10.18 -2.41
CA ASP A 29 7.72 -9.27 -1.32
C ASP A 29 7.71 -7.79 -1.75
N LEU A 30 7.66 -7.53 -3.08
CA LEU A 30 7.60 -6.20 -3.69
C LEU A 30 6.21 -5.82 -4.25
N GLN A 31 5.19 -6.62 -3.93
CA GLN A 31 3.82 -6.40 -4.37
C GLN A 31 3.11 -5.25 -3.63
N VAL A 32 2.06 -4.69 -4.24
CA VAL A 32 1.37 -3.49 -3.73
C VAL A 32 0.81 -3.65 -2.32
N GLN A 33 0.28 -4.81 -1.95
CA GLN A 33 -0.26 -5.07 -0.61
C GLN A 33 0.79 -4.95 0.52
N ASN A 34 2.08 -4.99 0.17
CA ASN A 34 3.19 -4.80 1.10
C ASN A 34 3.57 -3.31 1.29
N ALA A 35 2.85 -2.35 0.68
CA ALA A 35 3.08 -0.90 0.87
C ALA A 35 2.70 -0.37 2.27
N ARG A 36 2.51 -1.26 3.25
CA ARG A 36 2.12 -0.92 4.62
C ARG A 36 3.33 -0.50 5.44
N ILE A 37 3.13 0.47 6.33
CA ILE A 37 4.17 0.97 7.23
C ILE A 37 4.36 0.04 8.43
N TYR A 38 5.59 -0.03 8.95
CA TYR A 38 5.97 -0.79 10.15
C TYR A 38 5.70 -2.31 10.09
N ILE A 39 5.66 -2.88 8.88
CA ILE A 39 5.57 -4.33 8.71
C ILE A 39 6.96 -4.92 9.00
N GLU A 40 7.05 -5.77 10.02
CA GLU A 40 8.20 -6.66 10.18
C GLU A 40 8.29 -7.53 8.92
N HIS A 41 9.48 -7.92 8.44
CA HIS A 41 9.75 -8.70 7.20
C HIS A 41 10.30 -7.96 5.96
N LYS A 42 10.69 -6.67 6.05
CA LYS A 42 11.38 -5.93 4.95
C LYS A 42 10.66 -5.96 3.59
N LYS A 43 9.33 -6.14 3.59
CA LYS A 43 8.51 -6.11 2.38
C LYS A 43 8.16 -4.67 2.02
N ALA A 44 7.92 -4.42 0.75
CA ALA A 44 7.60 -3.09 0.24
C ALA A 44 6.77 -3.19 -1.04
N TRP A 45 6.41 -2.05 -1.61
CA TRP A 45 5.96 -1.98 -2.99
C TRP A 45 7.07 -1.45 -3.88
N CYS A 46 7.29 -2.09 -5.02
CA CYS A 46 8.08 -1.53 -6.12
C CYS A 46 7.23 -1.52 -7.39
N PRO A 47 7.21 -0.41 -8.16
CA PRO A 47 6.59 -0.39 -9.47
C PRO A 47 7.49 -1.12 -10.49
N ARG A 48 6.87 -1.78 -11.46
CA ARG A 48 7.58 -2.50 -12.54
C ARG A 48 8.57 -1.65 -13.33
N LYS A 49 8.32 -0.34 -13.41
CA LYS A 49 9.23 0.63 -14.03
C LYS A 49 9.38 1.83 -13.13
N ASN A 50 10.61 2.26 -12.86
CA ASN A 50 10.86 3.45 -12.07
C ASN A 50 10.62 4.72 -12.91
N THR A 51 9.42 5.30 -12.78
CA THR A 51 8.98 6.52 -13.47
C THR A 51 8.31 7.48 -12.50
N ILE A 52 8.24 8.76 -12.85
CA ILE A 52 7.58 9.81 -12.06
C ILE A 52 6.06 9.65 -11.98
N ASN A 53 5.45 8.83 -12.84
CA ASN A 53 4.00 8.68 -12.94
C ASN A 53 3.46 7.49 -12.12
N ASN A 54 4.31 6.82 -11.34
CA ASN A 54 3.85 5.72 -10.49
C ASN A 54 3.11 6.24 -9.27
N TRP A 55 2.08 5.49 -8.87
CA TRP A 55 1.22 5.85 -7.76
C TRP A 55 0.79 4.62 -6.98
N ILE A 56 0.44 4.83 -5.71
CA ILE A 56 -0.29 3.89 -4.85
C ILE A 56 -1.59 4.60 -4.45
N GLN A 57 -2.70 3.87 -4.52
CA GLN A 57 -4.01 4.31 -4.09
C GLN A 57 -4.50 3.40 -2.97
N ILE A 58 -5.11 4.03 -1.95
CA ILE A 58 -5.72 3.35 -0.82
C ILE A 58 -7.21 3.70 -0.80
N ASP A 59 -8.06 2.70 -0.96
CA ASP A 59 -9.51 2.85 -0.79
C ASP A 59 -9.88 2.77 0.70
N LEU A 60 -10.34 3.88 1.27
CA LEU A 60 -10.75 3.95 2.68
C LEU A 60 -12.20 3.46 2.90
N GLY A 61 -12.92 3.11 1.83
CA GLY A 61 -14.30 2.61 1.84
C GLY A 61 -15.37 3.65 2.17
N THR A 62 -15.05 4.65 2.98
CA THR A 62 -15.93 5.76 3.32
C THR A 62 -15.15 7.07 3.39
N PRO A 63 -15.81 8.23 3.23
CA PRO A 63 -15.20 9.52 3.49
C PRO A 63 -14.72 9.59 4.95
N THR A 64 -13.42 9.80 5.13
CA THR A 64 -12.78 9.95 6.44
C THR A 64 -12.16 11.34 6.56
N LYS A 65 -11.96 11.80 7.79
CA LYS A 65 -11.39 13.12 8.11
C LYS A 65 -10.06 13.00 8.79
#